data_AF-A0A812ILR2-F1
#
_entry.id   AF-A0A812ILR2-F1
#
_cell.length_a   1.000
_cell.length_b   1.000
_cell.length_c   1.000
_cell.angle_alpha   90.00
_cell.angle_beta   90.00
_cell.angle_gamma   90.00
#
_symmetry.space_group_name_H-M   'P 1'
#
loop_
_entity.id
_entity.type
_entity.pdbx_description
1 polymer ?
#
loop_
_entity_poly.entity_id
_entity_poly.type
_entity_poly.pdbx_seq_one_letter_code
_entity_poly.pdbx_strand_id
1 'polypeptide(L)'
;MANERDSRARKAPDVKKPKMGAEEEECHTAVPDEDCFWATKWLMDEGRIKHPDAYPEVTAESTWEDAQRALWKSGKNECKKPCKEEPEEISGKAGTAKKAEGKEEECHTSVPHEDCYHATKWLMDEGRIKHPDAYPDVTAESSWEDAQHALWKRGKSGCKKPCNHESETETEEVDQEECHNAVPHEDCYYGTKWLMEEGIQKNPEWFPEITPDSPWADAQKALWKRGKNGCMKPCPVTK
;
A
#
# COMPACT_ATOMS: atom_id res chain seq x y z
N MET A 1 81.91 22.44 17.82
CA MET A 1 81.47 21.20 18.50
C MET A 1 79.97 21.39 18.74
N ALA A 2 79.15 21.05 17.74
CA ALA A 2 78.36 19.79 17.65
C ALA A 2 77.36 19.70 18.82
N ASN A 3 76.11 20.13 18.60
CA ASN A 3 74.94 19.28 18.23
C ASN A 3 74.37 18.54 19.45
N GLU A 4 73.12 18.83 19.81
CA GLU A 4 72.07 17.80 19.80
C GLU A 4 70.68 18.42 19.90
N ARG A 5 69.84 18.05 18.93
CA ARG A 5 68.40 18.26 18.89
C ARG A 5 67.78 17.13 19.70
N ASP A 6 66.95 17.43 20.70
CA ASP A 6 65.96 16.46 21.17
C ASP A 6 64.55 17.01 20.94
N SER A 7 63.90 16.38 19.99
CA SER A 7 62.50 16.53 19.65
C SER A 7 61.69 15.70 20.64
N ARG A 8 60.92 16.32 21.54
CA ARG A 8 59.85 15.59 22.25
C ARG A 8 58.56 16.36 22.30
N ALA A 9 57.59 15.76 21.63
CA ALA A 9 56.20 16.16 21.54
C ALA A 9 55.46 16.05 22.89
N ARG A 10 54.55 17.01 23.09
CA ARG A 10 53.21 16.93 23.72
C ARG A 10 53.08 16.26 25.10
N LYS A 11 52.55 17.05 26.04
CA LYS A 11 51.41 16.62 26.89
C LYS A 11 50.57 17.84 27.25
N ALA A 12 49.44 18.00 26.57
CA ALA A 12 48.39 18.91 27.02
C ALA A 12 47.78 18.33 28.31
N PRO A 13 47.41 19.17 29.30
CA PRO A 13 46.83 18.70 30.54
C PRO A 13 45.46 18.05 30.30
N ASP A 14 45.26 16.94 30.99
CA ASP A 14 44.08 16.09 31.02
C ASP A 14 42.87 16.90 31.51
N VAL A 15 42.12 17.51 30.58
CA VAL A 15 40.81 18.08 30.90
C VAL A 15 39.86 16.92 31.09
N LYS A 16 39.73 16.47 32.34
CA LYS A 16 38.63 15.60 32.77
C LYS A 16 37.32 16.34 32.56
N LYS A 17 36.75 16.18 31.37
CA LYS A 17 35.38 16.59 31.07
C LYS A 17 34.45 15.80 32.00
N PRO A 18 33.59 16.47 32.78
CA PRO A 18 32.71 15.78 33.71
C PRO A 18 31.77 14.85 32.93
N LYS A 19 31.68 13.60 33.38
CA LYS A 19 30.66 12.63 32.98
C LYS A 19 29.30 13.11 33.52
N MET A 20 28.62 13.96 32.75
CA MET A 20 27.16 14.03 32.73
C MET A 20 26.70 13.02 31.67
N GLY A 21 25.75 12.13 31.87
CA GLY A 21 25.03 11.65 33.04
C GLY A 21 24.52 10.26 32.61
N ALA A 22 24.25 9.38 33.56
CA ALA A 22 23.43 8.21 33.28
C ALA A 22 22.02 8.73 32.99
N GLU A 23 21.68 8.86 31.70
CA GLU A 23 20.27 9.01 31.31
C GLU A 23 19.63 7.63 31.46
N GLU A 24 18.47 7.61 32.09
CA GLU A 24 17.65 6.40 32.24
C GLU A 24 17.51 5.71 30.89
N GLU A 25 17.58 4.37 30.91
CA GLU A 25 17.41 3.51 29.72
C GLU A 25 15.98 3.63 29.19
N GLU A 26 15.67 4.74 28.54
CA GLU A 26 14.43 4.92 27.82
C GLU A 26 14.51 4.08 26.55
N CYS A 27 13.70 3.01 26.53
CA CYS A 27 13.51 2.27 25.31
C CYS A 27 12.86 3.19 24.27
N HIS A 28 13.15 2.95 23.00
CA HIS A 28 12.48 3.61 21.91
C HIS A 28 12.51 2.67 20.72
N THR A 29 11.34 2.28 20.23
CA THR A 29 11.24 1.50 18.99
C THR A 29 11.24 2.46 17.80
N ALA A 30 12.11 2.19 16.83
CA ALA A 30 12.34 3.08 15.70
C ALA A 30 11.05 3.32 14.91
N VAL A 31 10.75 4.59 14.63
CA VAL A 31 9.55 5.03 13.90
C VAL A 31 9.93 5.65 12.55
N PRO A 32 9.00 5.72 11.58
CA PRO A 32 9.25 6.39 10.31
C PRO A 32 9.84 7.79 10.51
N ASP A 33 10.77 8.17 9.62
CA ASP A 33 11.58 9.41 9.64
C ASP A 33 12.79 9.44 10.57
N GLU A 34 13.15 8.31 11.21
CA GLU A 34 14.40 8.18 11.97
C GLU A 34 15.48 7.41 11.19
N ASP A 35 16.75 7.78 11.37
CA ASP A 35 17.89 7.04 10.80
C ASP A 35 17.91 5.58 11.25
N CYS A 36 17.54 5.35 12.52
CA CYS A 36 17.42 4.00 13.06
C CYS A 36 16.35 3.19 12.31
N PHE A 37 15.20 3.79 11.97
CA PHE A 37 14.14 3.10 11.24
C PHE A 37 14.60 2.63 9.86
N TRP A 38 15.26 3.51 9.11
CA TRP A 38 15.80 3.15 7.79
C TRP A 38 16.88 2.08 7.89
N ALA A 39 17.73 2.14 8.92
CA ALA A 39 18.74 1.13 9.17
C ALA A 39 18.15 -0.23 9.56
N THR A 40 17.14 -0.26 10.44
CA THR A 40 16.43 -1.48 10.84
C THR A 40 15.74 -2.10 9.63
N LYS A 41 15.08 -1.28 8.81
CA LYS A 41 14.48 -1.71 7.55
C LYS A 41 15.49 -2.32 6.59
N TRP A 42 16.60 -1.63 6.34
CA TRP A 42 17.66 -2.14 5.48
C TRP A 42 18.22 -3.47 6.01
N LEU A 43 18.42 -3.57 7.33
CA LEU A 43 18.96 -4.78 7.96
C LEU A 43 18.02 -5.98 7.77
N MET A 44 16.71 -5.77 7.95
CA MET A 44 15.70 -6.80 7.74
C MET A 44 15.56 -7.19 6.27
N ASP A 45 15.54 -6.23 5.34
CA ASP A 45 15.28 -6.54 3.94
C ASP A 45 16.50 -7.18 3.25
N GLU A 46 17.70 -6.63 3.49
CA GLU A 46 18.89 -6.98 2.73
C GLU A 46 20.14 -7.21 3.59
N GLY A 47 20.28 -6.47 4.68
CA GLY A 47 21.51 -6.44 5.48
C GLY A 47 21.86 -7.80 6.08
N ARG A 48 20.86 -8.56 6.56
CA ARG A 48 21.06 -9.93 7.08
C ARG A 48 21.54 -10.92 6.01
N ILE A 49 21.23 -10.66 4.73
CA ILE A 49 21.63 -11.51 3.60
C ILE A 49 23.02 -11.09 3.08
N LYS A 50 23.25 -9.78 2.95
CA LYS A 50 24.48 -9.22 2.38
C LYS A 50 25.63 -9.16 3.39
N HIS A 51 25.33 -9.07 4.68
CA HIS A 51 26.29 -8.94 5.76
C HIS A 51 25.99 -9.91 6.93
N PRO A 52 25.89 -11.22 6.68
CA PRO A 52 25.56 -12.20 7.73
C PRO A 52 26.60 -12.21 8.85
N ASP A 53 27.88 -11.99 8.54
CA ASP A 53 28.95 -11.94 9.55
C ASP A 53 28.88 -10.69 10.44
N ALA A 54 28.25 -9.60 9.96
CA ALA A 54 28.15 -8.36 10.71
C ALA A 54 26.94 -8.33 11.67
N TYR A 55 25.96 -9.21 11.44
CA TYR A 55 24.72 -9.33 12.22
C TYR A 55 24.28 -10.80 12.32
N PRO A 56 25.12 -11.68 12.90
CA PRO A 56 24.87 -13.12 12.90
C PRO A 56 23.61 -13.54 13.67
N GLU A 57 23.13 -12.70 14.58
CA GLU A 57 21.89 -12.91 15.34
C GLU A 57 20.61 -12.52 14.58
N VAL A 58 20.71 -11.81 13.45
CA VAL A 58 19.55 -11.38 12.66
C VAL A 58 19.31 -12.38 11.54
N THR A 59 18.21 -13.12 11.65
CA THR A 59 17.81 -14.17 10.72
C THR A 59 16.55 -13.78 9.94
N ALA A 60 16.08 -14.68 9.07
CA ALA A 60 14.81 -14.51 8.37
C ALA A 60 13.61 -14.44 9.35
N GLU A 61 13.70 -15.13 10.49
CA GLU A 61 12.65 -15.22 11.52
C GLU A 61 12.73 -14.10 12.56
N SER A 62 13.77 -13.26 12.50
CA SER A 62 13.97 -12.17 13.46
C SER A 62 12.87 -11.12 13.35
N THR A 63 12.45 -10.59 14.49
CA THR A 63 11.48 -9.49 14.59
C THR A 63 12.11 -8.14 14.27
N TRP A 64 11.28 -7.12 14.07
CA TRP A 64 11.73 -5.73 13.93
C TRP A 64 12.60 -5.30 15.12
N GLU A 65 12.17 -5.64 16.33
CA GLU A 65 12.90 -5.29 17.54
C GLU A 65 14.21 -6.09 17.68
N ASP A 66 14.33 -7.29 17.10
CA ASP A 66 15.60 -8.03 17.06
C ASP A 66 16.61 -7.33 16.14
N ALA A 67 16.19 -6.90 14.96
CA ALA A 67 17.03 -6.15 14.03
C ALA A 67 17.44 -4.79 14.63
N GLN A 68 16.51 -4.08 15.28
CA GLN A 68 16.83 -2.84 15.97
C GLN A 68 17.79 -3.06 17.15
N ARG A 69 17.59 -4.13 17.94
CA ARG A 69 18.53 -4.51 19.02
C ARG A 69 19.93 -4.74 18.49
N ALA A 70 20.09 -5.43 17.35
CA ALA A 70 21.40 -5.68 16.75
C ALA A 70 22.10 -4.38 16.36
N LEU A 71 21.36 -3.41 15.81
CA LEU A 71 21.88 -2.08 15.47
C LEU A 71 22.23 -1.24 16.69
N TRP A 72 21.38 -1.27 17.74
CA TRP A 72 21.65 -0.62 19.03
C TRP A 72 22.92 -1.19 19.69
N LYS A 73 23.03 -2.52 19.80
CA LYS A 73 24.23 -3.20 20.35
C LYS A 73 25.49 -2.87 19.55
N SER A 74 25.35 -2.68 18.24
CA SER A 74 26.44 -2.30 17.35
C SER A 74 26.74 -0.80 17.34
N GLY A 75 25.93 0.03 18.02
CA GLY A 75 26.06 1.49 18.04
C GLY A 75 25.86 2.16 16.68
N LYS A 76 25.00 1.59 15.82
CA LYS A 76 24.79 2.08 14.44
C LYS A 76 23.50 2.86 14.29
N ASN A 77 23.54 3.92 13.47
CA ASN A 77 22.39 4.73 13.05
C ASN A 77 21.55 5.27 14.21
N GLU A 78 22.22 5.65 15.30
CA GLU A 78 21.61 6.26 16.50
C GLU A 78 20.44 5.46 17.09
N CYS A 79 20.44 4.14 16.87
CA CYS A 79 19.41 3.27 17.39
C CYS A 79 19.45 3.21 18.92
N LYS A 80 18.30 3.44 19.54
CA LYS A 80 18.03 3.15 20.96
C LYS A 80 17.56 1.70 21.14
N LYS A 81 17.59 1.20 22.38
CA LYS A 81 17.06 -0.11 22.73
C LYS A 81 15.55 -0.14 22.43
N PRO A 82 15.02 -1.08 21.63
CA PRO A 82 13.59 -1.11 21.31
C PRO A 82 12.71 -1.42 22.51
N CYS A 83 11.49 -0.91 22.49
CA CYS A 83 10.45 -1.14 23.50
C CYS A 83 9.68 -2.43 23.21
N LYS A 84 10.12 -3.56 23.77
CA LYS A 84 9.30 -4.78 23.84
C LYS A 84 9.83 -5.72 24.93
N GLU A 85 8.91 -6.28 25.69
CA GLU A 85 9.17 -7.16 26.84
C GLU A 85 9.87 -8.45 26.39
N GLU A 86 10.88 -8.87 27.15
CA GLU A 86 11.66 -10.09 26.89
C GLU A 86 10.79 -11.34 27.04
N PRO A 87 10.73 -12.23 26.04
CA PRO A 87 10.57 -13.64 26.29
C PRO A 87 11.98 -14.23 26.48
N GLU A 88 12.34 -14.50 27.74
CA GLU A 88 13.51 -15.33 28.03
C GLU A 88 13.34 -16.74 27.42
N GLU A 89 14.35 -17.15 26.65
CA GLU A 89 14.81 -18.52 26.37
C GLU A 89 13.91 -19.69 26.86
N ILE A 90 13.16 -20.35 25.96
CA ILE A 90 12.99 -21.82 26.03
C ILE A 90 12.91 -22.45 24.63
N SER A 91 13.97 -23.19 24.31
CA SER A 91 14.00 -24.45 23.56
C SER A 91 12.65 -25.12 23.21
N GLY A 92 12.43 -25.36 21.90
CA GLY A 92 12.00 -26.68 21.45
C GLY A 92 10.65 -26.82 20.71
N LYS A 93 10.78 -27.27 19.44
CA LYS A 93 9.88 -28.13 18.64
C LYS A 93 8.62 -27.53 17.98
N ALA A 94 8.74 -27.43 16.65
CA ALA A 94 7.81 -27.87 15.60
C ALA A 94 6.36 -28.23 15.99
N GLY A 95 5.41 -27.50 15.40
CA GLY A 95 4.02 -27.90 15.23
C GLY A 95 3.46 -27.31 13.93
N THR A 96 3.55 -28.04 12.83
CA THR A 96 2.40 -28.64 12.12
C THR A 96 1.22 -27.69 11.85
N ALA A 97 1.14 -27.25 10.60
CA ALA A 97 -0.06 -26.70 10.00
C ALA A 97 -1.24 -27.68 10.10
N LYS A 98 -2.40 -27.20 10.54
CA LYS A 98 -3.69 -27.76 10.16
C LYS A 98 -4.78 -26.69 10.09
N LYS A 99 -5.48 -26.76 8.97
CA LYS A 99 -6.63 -26.01 8.45
C LYS A 99 -7.92 -26.24 9.26
N ALA A 100 -8.76 -25.20 9.38
CA ALA A 100 -10.25 -25.24 9.42
C ALA A 100 -10.75 -23.77 9.48
N GLU A 101 -11.38 -23.23 8.43
CA GLU A 101 -12.84 -23.20 8.21
C GLU A 101 -13.61 -22.19 9.09
N GLY A 102 -13.89 -21.03 8.48
CA GLY A 102 -15.11 -20.24 8.58
C GLY A 102 -15.47 -19.61 9.93
N LYS A 103 -15.25 -18.30 10.07
CA LYS A 103 -16.00 -17.37 10.93
C LYS A 103 -15.61 -15.93 10.60
N GLU A 104 -16.63 -15.09 10.40
CA GLU A 104 -16.63 -13.62 10.23
C GLU A 104 -15.40 -13.01 9.54
N GLU A 105 -15.61 -12.36 8.39
CA GLU A 105 -14.54 -11.63 7.69
C GLU A 105 -14.00 -10.48 8.56
N GLU A 106 -13.05 -10.82 9.42
CA GLU A 106 -12.31 -9.89 10.24
C GLU A 106 -11.55 -8.97 9.30
N CYS A 107 -11.96 -7.70 9.28
CA CYS A 107 -11.22 -6.68 8.56
C CYS A 107 -9.82 -6.54 9.19
N HIS A 108 -8.86 -6.12 8.38
CA HIS A 108 -7.54 -5.75 8.86
C HIS A 108 -6.92 -4.81 7.86
N THR A 109 -6.68 -3.55 8.24
CA THR A 109 -5.88 -2.64 7.43
C THR A 109 -4.42 -2.99 7.63
N SER A 110 -3.71 -3.21 6.53
CA SER A 110 -2.33 -3.64 6.56
C SER A 110 -1.44 -2.59 7.19
N VAL A 111 -0.56 -3.05 8.07
CA VAL A 111 0.40 -2.22 8.78
C VAL A 111 1.81 -2.51 8.29
N PRO A 112 2.78 -1.59 8.48
CA PRO A 112 4.17 -1.84 8.10
C PRO A 112 4.66 -3.23 8.53
N HIS A 113 5.48 -3.86 7.67
CA HIS A 113 6.06 -5.21 7.83
C HIS A 113 5.14 -6.39 7.50
N GLU A 114 3.92 -6.14 7.01
CA GLU A 114 3.10 -7.20 6.41
C GLU A 114 3.32 -7.33 4.91
N ASP A 115 3.24 -8.55 4.38
CA ASP A 115 3.29 -8.80 2.93
C ASP A 115 2.21 -7.99 2.19
N CYS A 116 1.03 -7.88 2.80
CA CYS A 116 -0.05 -7.06 2.28
C CYS A 116 0.32 -5.57 2.24
N TYR A 117 0.99 -5.05 3.27
CA TYR A 117 1.43 -3.65 3.31
C TYR A 117 2.45 -3.36 2.21
N HIS A 118 3.44 -4.25 2.03
CA HIS A 118 4.43 -4.11 0.97
C HIS A 118 3.80 -4.15 -0.43
N ALA A 119 2.83 -5.04 -0.63
CA ALA A 119 2.09 -5.13 -1.87
C ALA A 119 1.21 -3.91 -2.13
N THR A 120 0.54 -3.39 -1.10
CA THR A 120 -0.31 -2.19 -1.18
C THR A 120 0.53 -0.97 -1.54
N LYS A 121 1.67 -0.79 -0.86
CA LYS A 121 2.63 0.27 -1.17
C LYS A 121 3.15 0.17 -2.60
N TRP A 122 3.57 -1.03 -3.04
CA TRP A 122 4.02 -1.23 -4.43
C TRP A 122 2.91 -0.90 -5.43
N LEU A 123 1.67 -1.31 -5.16
CA LEU A 123 0.52 -1.05 -6.03
C LEU A 123 0.27 0.45 -6.17
N MET A 124 0.30 1.17 -5.06
CA MET A 124 0.16 2.63 -5.02
C MET A 124 1.31 3.35 -5.74
N ASP A 125 2.56 2.97 -5.52
CA ASP A 125 3.71 3.70 -6.07
C ASP A 125 3.94 3.39 -7.56
N GLU A 126 3.82 2.12 -7.94
CA GLU A 126 4.27 1.63 -9.24
C GLU A 126 3.24 0.75 -9.95
N GLY A 127 2.55 -0.13 -9.22
CA GLY A 127 1.71 -1.17 -9.79
C GLY A 127 0.57 -0.63 -10.63
N ARG A 128 -0.09 0.45 -10.19
CA ARG A 128 -1.16 1.11 -10.96
C ARG A 128 -0.68 1.72 -12.28
N ILE A 129 0.60 2.11 -12.36
CA ILE A 129 1.21 2.71 -13.56
C ILE A 129 1.74 1.62 -14.50
N LYS A 130 2.41 0.60 -13.94
CA LYS A 130 3.05 -0.47 -14.72
C LYS A 130 2.06 -1.56 -15.17
N HIS A 131 0.96 -1.72 -14.44
CA HIS A 131 -0.03 -2.77 -14.68
C HIS A 131 -1.46 -2.21 -14.62
N PRO A 132 -1.81 -1.19 -15.43
CA PRO A 132 -3.14 -0.59 -15.42
C PRO A 132 -4.24 -1.61 -15.76
N ASP A 133 -3.96 -2.56 -16.65
CA ASP A 133 -4.92 -3.62 -17.02
C ASP A 133 -5.19 -4.61 -15.87
N ALA A 134 -4.23 -4.79 -14.94
CA ALA A 134 -4.39 -5.70 -13.80
C ALA A 134 -5.13 -5.04 -12.64
N TYR A 135 -5.03 -3.71 -12.53
CA TYR A 135 -5.61 -2.89 -11.46
C TYR A 135 -6.34 -1.66 -12.03
N PRO A 136 -7.36 -1.85 -12.90
CA PRO A 136 -8.05 -0.74 -13.56
C PRO A 136 -8.87 0.13 -12.58
N ASP A 137 -9.15 -0.41 -11.40
CA ASP A 137 -9.87 0.19 -10.27
C ASP A 137 -8.96 0.99 -9.32
N VAL A 138 -7.64 0.99 -9.53
CA VAL A 138 -6.69 1.73 -8.69
C VAL A 138 -6.10 2.91 -9.46
N THR A 139 -6.45 4.12 -9.05
CA THR A 139 -6.05 5.37 -9.70
C THR A 139 -5.03 6.14 -8.87
N ALA A 140 -4.64 7.33 -9.34
CA ALA A 140 -3.80 8.25 -8.58
C ALA A 140 -4.52 8.82 -7.34
N GLU A 141 -5.86 8.84 -7.34
CA GLU A 141 -6.70 9.37 -6.26
C GLU A 141 -7.13 8.30 -5.25
N SER A 142 -6.91 7.02 -5.57
CA SER A 142 -7.20 5.91 -4.67
C SER A 142 -6.50 6.05 -3.32
N SER A 143 -7.24 5.75 -2.26
CA SER A 143 -6.73 5.65 -0.89
C SER A 143 -5.88 4.39 -0.68
N TRP A 144 -5.25 4.31 0.48
CA TRP A 144 -4.50 3.12 0.90
C TRP A 144 -5.44 1.90 0.99
N GLU A 145 -6.61 2.11 1.59
CA GLU A 145 -7.66 1.12 1.76
C GLU A 145 -8.18 0.64 0.40
N ASP A 146 -8.34 1.52 -0.59
CA ASP A 146 -8.75 1.13 -1.95
C ASP A 146 -7.72 0.20 -2.61
N ALA A 147 -6.43 0.54 -2.51
CA ALA A 147 -5.35 -0.26 -3.06
C ALA A 147 -5.25 -1.63 -2.36
N GLN A 148 -5.37 -1.66 -1.04
CA GLN A 148 -5.39 -2.91 -0.28
C GLN A 148 -6.64 -3.76 -0.62
N HIS A 149 -7.81 -3.12 -0.74
CA HIS A 149 -9.04 -3.79 -1.13
C HIS A 149 -8.92 -4.40 -2.52
N ALA A 150 -8.31 -3.70 -3.47
CA ALA A 150 -8.04 -4.21 -4.81
C ALA A 150 -7.16 -5.47 -4.79
N LEU A 151 -6.18 -5.55 -3.88
CA LEU A 151 -5.34 -6.74 -3.68
C LEU A 151 -6.10 -7.89 -3.00
N TRP A 152 -6.88 -7.61 -1.96
CA TRP A 152 -7.74 -8.59 -1.28
C TRP A 152 -8.74 -9.23 -2.24
N LYS A 153 -9.47 -8.40 -3.02
CA LYS A 153 -10.46 -8.87 -4.02
C LYS A 153 -9.84 -9.79 -5.07
N ARG A 154 -8.54 -9.63 -5.34
CA ARG A 154 -7.76 -10.43 -6.30
C ARG A 154 -6.99 -11.58 -5.63
N GLY A 155 -7.12 -11.77 -4.31
CA GLY A 155 -6.42 -12.79 -3.54
C GLY A 155 -4.90 -12.65 -3.57
N LYS A 156 -4.38 -11.42 -3.65
CA LYS A 156 -2.93 -11.14 -3.75
C LYS A 156 -2.32 -10.87 -2.38
N SER A 157 -1.10 -11.37 -2.19
CA SER A 157 -0.20 -11.06 -1.07
C SER A 157 -0.80 -11.26 0.33
N GLY A 158 -1.73 -12.21 0.46
CA GLY A 158 -2.37 -12.53 1.75
C GLY A 158 -3.19 -11.38 2.34
N CYS A 159 -3.55 -10.38 1.54
CA CYS A 159 -4.33 -9.25 2.03
C CYS A 159 -5.69 -9.68 2.56
N LYS A 160 -6.08 -9.13 3.72
CA LYS A 160 -7.45 -9.13 4.22
C LYS A 160 -8.16 -7.85 3.76
N LYS A 161 -9.50 -7.84 3.84
CA LYS A 161 -10.30 -6.64 3.59
C LYS A 161 -9.88 -5.52 4.57
N PRO A 162 -9.56 -4.31 4.12
CA PRO A 162 -9.16 -3.22 5.02
C PRO A 162 -10.28 -2.84 5.98
N CYS A 163 -9.94 -2.44 7.21
CA CYS A 163 -10.89 -1.88 8.16
C CYS A 163 -11.21 -0.43 7.77
N ASN A 164 -12.47 -0.04 7.91
CA ASN A 164 -12.96 1.29 7.50
C ASN A 164 -12.69 1.64 6.03
N HIS A 165 -12.35 0.67 5.19
CA HIS A 165 -12.75 0.77 3.79
C HIS A 165 -14.26 0.75 3.89
N GLU A 166 -14.89 1.94 3.83
CA GLU A 166 -16.32 2.03 3.72
C GLU A 166 -16.64 1.03 2.65
N SER A 167 -17.36 -0.01 3.06
CA SER A 167 -18.06 -0.77 2.08
C SER A 167 -18.81 0.32 1.33
N GLU A 168 -18.45 0.55 0.07
CA GLU A 168 -19.44 0.25 -0.93
C GLU A 168 -20.00 -1.11 -0.51
N THR A 169 -20.95 -1.02 0.41
CA THR A 169 -22.18 -1.73 0.34
C THR A 169 -22.32 -1.97 -1.15
N GLU A 170 -22.31 -3.24 -1.55
CA GLU A 170 -23.52 -3.72 -2.16
C GLU A 170 -24.66 -3.01 -1.43
N THR A 171 -24.99 -1.80 -1.88
CA THR A 171 -26.29 -1.22 -1.68
C THR A 171 -27.14 -2.17 -2.48
N GLU A 172 -27.49 -3.28 -1.83
CA GLU A 172 -28.82 -3.79 -1.91
C GLU A 172 -29.74 -2.57 -1.88
N GLU A 173 -30.18 -2.21 -3.09
CA GLU A 173 -31.44 -1.57 -3.41
C GLU A 173 -31.87 -0.47 -2.43
N VAL A 174 -31.20 0.69 -2.51
CA VAL A 174 -31.91 1.95 -2.30
C VAL A 174 -32.24 2.50 -3.67
N ASP A 175 -33.49 2.29 -4.04
CA ASP A 175 -34.20 2.74 -5.24
C ASP A 175 -34.21 4.28 -5.33
N GLN A 176 -33.05 4.85 -5.64
CA GLN A 176 -32.94 6.17 -6.25
C GLN A 176 -32.23 5.96 -7.57
N GLU A 177 -33.00 6.03 -8.67
CA GLU A 177 -32.53 5.89 -10.03
C GLU A 177 -31.38 6.88 -10.31
N GLU A 178 -30.13 6.50 -10.00
CA GLU A 178 -28.97 7.26 -10.40
C GLU A 178 -28.94 7.32 -11.92
N CYS A 179 -29.22 8.51 -12.41
CA CYS A 179 -29.18 8.83 -13.81
C CYS A 179 -27.92 9.64 -14.07
N HIS A 180 -27.37 9.50 -15.26
CA HIS A 180 -26.25 10.32 -15.71
C HIS A 180 -26.46 10.61 -17.18
N ASN A 181 -26.43 11.88 -17.58
CA ASN A 181 -26.57 12.26 -18.98
C ASN A 181 -25.23 12.18 -19.68
N ALA A 182 -25.24 11.75 -20.94
CA ALA A 182 -23.98 11.58 -21.64
C ALA A 182 -23.28 12.93 -21.88
N VAL A 183 -22.08 13.14 -21.35
CA VAL A 183 -21.30 14.39 -21.43
C VAL A 183 -20.02 14.25 -22.24
N PRO A 184 -19.54 15.29 -22.94
CA PRO A 184 -18.31 15.22 -23.73
C PRO A 184 -17.12 14.67 -22.93
N HIS A 185 -16.30 13.83 -23.59
CA HIS A 185 -15.11 13.16 -23.04
C HIS A 185 -15.35 11.89 -22.21
N GLU A 186 -16.53 11.27 -22.29
CA GLU A 186 -16.75 9.92 -21.76
C GLU A 186 -17.14 8.93 -22.86
N ASP A 187 -16.93 7.64 -22.59
CA ASP A 187 -17.25 6.56 -23.54
C ASP A 187 -18.73 6.55 -23.95
N CYS A 188 -19.63 6.82 -23.00
CA CYS A 188 -21.06 6.88 -23.29
C CYS A 188 -21.41 7.98 -24.29
N TYR A 189 -20.79 9.15 -24.17
CA TYR A 189 -20.97 10.25 -25.12
C TYR A 189 -20.47 9.88 -26.51
N TYR A 190 -19.26 9.30 -26.62
CA TYR A 190 -18.72 8.87 -27.92
C TYR A 190 -19.56 7.76 -28.54
N GLY A 191 -20.03 6.80 -27.74
CA GLY A 191 -20.92 5.74 -28.17
C GLY A 191 -22.27 6.26 -28.65
N THR A 192 -22.87 7.20 -27.91
CA THR A 192 -24.15 7.83 -28.26
C THR A 192 -24.03 8.65 -29.52
N LYS A 193 -22.94 9.42 -29.66
CA LYS A 193 -22.62 10.20 -30.86
C LYS A 193 -22.52 9.29 -32.09
N TRP A 194 -21.70 8.24 -31.99
CA TRP A 194 -21.52 7.29 -33.08
C TRP A 194 -22.84 6.60 -33.46
N LEU A 195 -23.66 6.23 -32.46
CA LEU A 195 -24.94 5.58 -32.69
C LEU A 195 -25.89 6.49 -33.49
N MET A 196 -25.96 7.78 -33.13
CA MET A 196 -26.78 8.79 -33.80
C MET A 196 -26.29 9.12 -35.21
N GLU A 197 -24.98 9.28 -35.39
CA GLU A 197 -24.40 9.73 -36.66
C GLU A 197 -24.28 8.61 -37.70
N GLU A 198 -23.99 7.38 -37.26
CA GLU A 198 -23.70 6.27 -38.17
C GLU A 198 -24.43 4.97 -37.81
N GLY A 199 -24.48 4.62 -36.53
CA GLY A 199 -24.90 3.30 -36.08
C GLY A 199 -26.32 2.94 -36.52
N ILE A 200 -27.30 3.82 -36.23
CA ILE A 200 -28.71 3.61 -36.57
C ILE A 200 -28.93 3.59 -38.09
N GLN A 201 -28.17 4.39 -38.85
CA GLN A 201 -28.31 4.44 -40.31
C GLN A 201 -27.76 3.18 -40.99
N LYS A 202 -26.62 2.67 -40.49
CA LYS A 202 -25.94 1.51 -41.08
C LYS A 202 -26.57 0.19 -40.65
N ASN A 203 -27.06 0.11 -39.40
CA ASN A 203 -27.60 -1.13 -38.82
C ASN A 203 -28.89 -0.82 -38.02
N PRO A 204 -29.97 -0.38 -38.68
CA PRO A 204 -31.23 -0.03 -38.00
C PRO A 204 -31.82 -1.21 -37.21
N GLU A 205 -31.53 -2.45 -37.61
CA GLU A 205 -31.98 -3.66 -36.94
C GLU A 205 -31.33 -3.91 -35.58
N TRP A 206 -30.21 -3.25 -35.26
CA TRP A 206 -29.57 -3.36 -33.93
C TRP A 206 -30.36 -2.61 -32.86
N PHE A 207 -31.06 -1.53 -33.25
CA PHE A 207 -31.79 -0.64 -32.38
C PHE A 207 -33.18 -0.30 -32.95
N PRO A 208 -34.06 -1.31 -33.09
CA PRO A 208 -35.37 -1.15 -33.76
C PRO A 208 -36.30 -0.16 -33.04
N GLU A 209 -36.01 0.22 -31.80
CA GLU A 209 -36.79 1.15 -31.01
C GLU A 209 -36.44 2.64 -31.22
N ILE A 210 -35.38 2.95 -31.97
CA ILE A 210 -34.95 4.33 -32.25
C ILE A 210 -34.71 4.55 -33.75
N THR A 211 -34.82 5.79 -34.19
CA THR A 211 -34.60 6.23 -35.57
C THR A 211 -33.52 7.32 -35.60
N PRO A 212 -33.00 7.70 -36.79
CA PRO A 212 -32.04 8.80 -36.89
C PRO A 212 -32.55 10.15 -36.34
N ASP A 213 -33.87 10.32 -36.27
CA ASP A 213 -34.53 11.52 -35.74
C ASP A 213 -34.84 11.41 -34.23
N SER A 214 -34.49 10.28 -33.58
CA SER A 214 -34.73 10.10 -32.16
C SER A 214 -33.94 11.12 -31.32
N PRO A 215 -34.48 11.56 -30.16
CA PRO A 215 -33.74 12.36 -29.20
C PRO A 215 -32.44 11.69 -28.76
N TRP A 216 -31.41 12.50 -28.47
CA TRP A 216 -30.12 12.03 -27.94
C TRP A 216 -30.27 11.10 -26.72
N ALA A 217 -31.17 11.46 -25.81
CA ALA A 217 -31.45 10.66 -24.62
C ALA A 217 -31.97 9.25 -24.95
N ASP A 218 -32.70 9.07 -26.05
CA ASP A 218 -33.20 7.75 -26.46
C ASP A 218 -32.06 6.88 -27.00
N ALA A 219 -31.10 7.46 -27.72
CA ALA A 219 -29.90 6.73 -28.13
C ALA A 219 -29.03 6.31 -26.94
N GLN A 220 -28.82 7.21 -25.97
CA GLN A 220 -28.14 6.86 -24.72
C GLN A 220 -28.88 5.74 -23.98
N LYS A 221 -30.22 5.84 -23.86
CA LYS A 221 -31.06 4.82 -23.23
C LYS A 221 -30.95 3.48 -23.92
N ALA A 222 -30.86 3.46 -25.25
CA ALA A 222 -30.72 2.25 -26.03
C ALA A 222 -29.37 1.54 -25.82
N LEU A 223 -28.30 2.32 -25.62
CA LEU A 223 -26.98 1.82 -25.24
C LEU A 223 -26.95 1.31 -23.80
N TRP A 224 -27.54 2.05 -22.85
CA TRP A 224 -27.67 1.62 -21.45
C TRP A 224 -28.42 0.29 -21.33
N LYS A 225 -29.59 0.16 -21.98
CA LYS A 225 -30.37 -1.09 -22.00
C LYS A 225 -29.60 -2.30 -22.52
N ARG A 226 -28.58 -2.08 -23.35
CA ARG A 226 -27.73 -3.12 -23.95
C ARG A 226 -26.36 -3.24 -23.28
N GLY A 227 -26.10 -2.47 -22.21
CA GLY A 227 -24.81 -2.46 -21.50
C GLY A 227 -23.64 -2.05 -22.40
N LYS A 228 -23.85 -1.10 -23.33
CA LYS A 228 -22.84 -0.66 -24.30
C LYS A 228 -22.23 0.68 -23.91
N ASN A 229 -20.93 0.83 -24.16
CA ASN A 229 -20.16 2.08 -24.01
C ASN A 229 -20.26 2.70 -22.60
N GLY A 230 -20.41 1.88 -21.55
CA GLY A 230 -20.49 2.36 -20.17
C GLY A 230 -21.68 3.30 -19.89
N CYS A 231 -22.71 3.30 -20.71
CA CYS A 231 -23.83 4.22 -20.53
C CYS A 231 -24.70 3.89 -19.32
N MET A 232 -25.04 4.92 -18.54
CA MET A 232 -26.07 4.89 -17.51
C MET A 232 -27.43 5.35 -18.06
N LYS A 233 -28.50 5.17 -17.29
CA LYS A 233 -29.83 5.66 -17.63
C LYS A 233 -29.78 7.19 -17.78
N PRO A 234 -30.30 7.77 -18.88
CA PRO A 234 -30.35 9.22 -19.03
C PRO A 234 -31.26 9.85 -17.98
N CYS A 235 -30.92 11.06 -17.54
CA CYS A 235 -31.70 11.79 -16.55
C CYS A 235 -33.02 12.31 -17.11
N PRO A 236 -34.08 12.35 -16.28
CA PRO A 236 -35.35 12.94 -16.69
C PRO A 236 -35.16 14.42 -17.03
N VAL A 237 -35.70 14.85 -18.16
CA VAL A 237 -35.68 16.25 -18.56
C VAL A 237 -36.61 17.02 -17.64
N THR A 238 -36.07 17.92 -16.81
CA THR A 238 -36.88 18.86 -16.03
C THR A 238 -37.50 19.87 -17.00
N LYS A 239 -38.83 20.02 -16.94
CA LYS A 239 -39.59 20.96 -17.77
C LYS A 239 -39.59 22.36 -17.19
#